data_AF-A0A2V9K9K7-F1
#
_entry.id   AF-A0A2V9K9K7-F1
#
_cell.length_a   1.000
_cell.length_b   1.000
_cell.length_c   1.000
_cell.angle_alpha   90.00
_cell.angle_beta   90.00
_cell.angle_gamma   90.00
#
_symmetry.space_group_name_H-M   'P 1'
#
loop_
_entity.id
_entity.type
_entity.pdbx_description
1 polymer ?
#
loop_
_entity_poly.entity_id
_entity_poly.type
_entity_poly.pdbx_seq_one_letter_code
_entity_poly.pdbx_strand_id
1 'polypeptide(L)'
;MNLSILKRKQMMALVTVAGLVLLATAALASNPFVLDWRVLGFGPATGTCQVSFTSGCTSVSIGSAQGTHIGSGTYTLSVTTGSDNGGATDPNNHATNASGGKCLPANGDNNTLGPNNISAADGSTINFNTVGWLCEEGGSGSPYHYNGTYRITGGTGRFSSAAGGGSLTATFEKGGLTNNTYLKVDGTINF
;
A
#
# COMPACT_ATOMS: atom_id res chain seq x y z
N MET A 1 -86.51 14.89 -36.07
CA MET A 1 -86.78 16.08 -35.22
C MET A 1 -86.28 15.73 -33.82
N ASN A 2 -85.34 16.39 -33.13
CA ASN A 2 -84.53 17.61 -33.26
C ASN A 2 -83.24 17.34 -32.43
N LEU A 3 -82.04 17.57 -32.96
CA LEU A 3 -81.26 18.81 -32.93
C LEU A 3 -80.66 19.18 -31.54
N SER A 4 -79.40 18.78 -31.38
CA SER A 4 -78.21 19.41 -30.73
C SER A 4 -78.33 20.66 -29.84
N ILE A 5 -77.22 20.90 -29.09
CA ILE A 5 -76.68 22.16 -28.51
C ILE A 5 -76.59 22.05 -26.96
N LEU A 6 -75.46 22.22 -26.24
CA LEU A 6 -74.38 23.21 -26.33
C LEU A 6 -73.08 22.75 -25.59
N LYS A 7 -71.94 23.18 -26.13
CA LYS A 7 -70.55 23.06 -25.64
C LYS A 7 -70.23 23.92 -24.38
N ARG A 8 -68.99 23.73 -23.87
CA ARG A 8 -68.13 24.62 -23.02
C ARG A 8 -68.32 24.42 -21.51
N LYS A 9 -67.29 24.14 -20.68
CA LYS A 9 -65.97 24.80 -20.55
C LYS A 9 -65.02 23.95 -19.66
N GLN A 10 -63.72 24.10 -19.91
CA GLN A 10 -62.58 23.54 -19.17
C GLN A 10 -62.48 24.04 -17.72
N MET A 11 -61.98 23.22 -16.78
CA MET A 11 -60.93 23.62 -15.83
C MET A 11 -60.35 22.42 -15.04
N MET A 12 -59.15 22.01 -15.45
CA MET A 12 -57.98 21.68 -14.65
C MET A 12 -58.14 21.64 -13.11
N ALA A 13 -57.84 20.50 -12.49
CA ALA A 13 -57.24 20.45 -11.15
C ALA A 13 -56.28 19.25 -11.06
N LEU A 14 -55.00 19.64 -11.06
CA LEU A 14 -53.79 18.86 -10.86
C LEU A 14 -53.73 18.40 -9.39
N VAL A 15 -53.51 17.11 -9.11
CA VAL A 15 -52.91 16.69 -7.83
C VAL A 15 -51.76 15.73 -8.13
N THR A 16 -50.62 16.12 -7.60
CA THR A 16 -49.25 15.68 -7.80
C THR A 16 -48.88 14.39 -7.07
N VAL A 17 -48.23 13.50 -7.83
CA VAL A 17 -47.08 12.63 -7.53
C VAL A 17 -46.58 12.59 -6.08
N ALA A 18 -46.57 11.39 -5.49
CA ALA A 18 -45.49 10.89 -4.60
C ALA A 18 -45.64 9.36 -4.40
N GLY A 19 -45.74 8.60 -5.51
CA GLY A 19 -45.60 7.15 -5.46
C GLY A 19 -44.13 6.82 -5.28
N LEU A 20 -43.72 6.58 -4.03
CA LEU A 20 -42.39 6.19 -3.61
C LEU A 20 -41.95 4.92 -4.35
N VAL A 21 -41.29 5.07 -5.51
CA VAL A 21 -40.56 3.98 -6.13
C VAL A 21 -39.34 3.75 -5.25
N LEU A 22 -39.48 2.83 -4.30
CA LEU A 22 -38.35 2.17 -3.67
C LEU A 22 -37.61 1.46 -4.81
N LEU A 23 -36.67 2.17 -5.43
CA LEU A 23 -35.54 1.56 -6.11
C LEU A 23 -34.82 0.77 -5.02
N ALA A 24 -35.21 -0.50 -4.88
CA ALA A 24 -34.38 -1.50 -4.28
C ALA A 24 -33.10 -1.53 -5.11
N THR A 25 -32.14 -0.69 -4.75
CA THR A 25 -30.74 -0.99 -4.94
C THR A 25 -30.49 -2.24 -4.10
N ALA A 26 -30.84 -3.39 -4.68
CA ALA A 26 -30.09 -4.59 -4.40
C ALA A 26 -28.67 -4.23 -4.81
N ALA A 27 -27.90 -3.71 -3.86
CA ALA A 27 -26.46 -3.83 -3.90
C ALA A 27 -26.26 -5.33 -4.08
N LEU A 28 -26.01 -5.74 -5.32
CA LEU A 28 -25.37 -7.00 -5.59
C LEU A 28 -24.12 -6.92 -4.73
N ALA A 29 -24.14 -7.58 -3.58
CA ALA A 29 -22.93 -7.94 -2.89
C ALA A 29 -22.22 -8.89 -3.87
N SER A 30 -21.58 -8.31 -4.88
CA SER A 30 -20.50 -8.96 -5.58
C SER A 30 -19.56 -9.33 -4.46
N ASN A 31 -19.48 -10.62 -4.15
CA ASN A 31 -18.41 -11.13 -3.30
C ASN A 31 -17.15 -10.44 -3.80
N PRO A 32 -16.50 -9.56 -3.01
CA PRO A 32 -15.30 -8.91 -3.48
C PRO A 32 -14.37 -10.06 -3.85
N PHE A 33 -14.02 -10.14 -5.13
CA PHE A 33 -13.19 -11.23 -5.62
C PHE A 33 -11.80 -10.92 -5.08
N VAL A 34 -11.55 -11.35 -3.86
CA VAL A 34 -10.26 -11.17 -3.20
C VAL A 34 -9.28 -12.08 -3.91
N LEU A 35 -8.32 -11.47 -4.60
CA LEU A 35 -7.29 -12.15 -5.36
C LEU A 35 -6.00 -12.23 -4.55
N ASP A 36 -5.22 -13.29 -4.80
CA ASP A 36 -3.86 -13.41 -4.28
C ASP A 36 -2.97 -12.31 -4.87
N TRP A 37 -2.22 -11.62 -4.02
CA TRP A 37 -1.32 -10.55 -4.43
C TRP A 37 0.10 -10.90 -4.04
N ARG A 38 0.95 -11.15 -5.05
CA ARG A 38 2.36 -11.46 -4.84
C ARG A 38 3.23 -10.63 -5.76
N VAL A 39 4.29 -10.06 -5.18
CA VAL A 39 5.32 -9.32 -5.90
C VAL A 39 6.69 -9.70 -5.35
N LEU A 40 7.60 -10.03 -6.25
CA LEU A 40 9.02 -10.23 -5.99
C LEU A 40 9.78 -9.03 -6.54
N GLY A 41 10.71 -8.49 -5.76
CA GLY A 41 11.52 -7.35 -6.15
C GLY A 41 13.02 -7.61 -5.95
N PHE A 42 13.82 -7.03 -6.84
CA PHE A 42 15.28 -7.00 -6.72
C PHE A 42 15.81 -5.62 -7.14
N GLY A 43 16.67 -5.03 -6.32
CA GLY A 43 17.24 -3.72 -6.64
C GLY A 43 18.36 -3.31 -5.68
N PRO A 44 19.12 -2.24 -5.99
CA PRO A 44 20.12 -1.70 -5.08
C PRO A 44 19.51 -1.25 -3.75
N ALA A 45 20.24 -1.47 -2.66
CA ALA A 45 19.97 -0.93 -1.34
C ALA A 45 20.75 0.37 -1.14
N THR A 46 20.03 1.42 -0.73
CA THR A 46 20.55 2.76 -0.46
C THR A 46 19.91 3.32 0.83
N GLY A 47 20.20 4.57 1.17
CA GLY A 47 19.68 5.23 2.37
C GLY A 47 20.69 5.28 3.51
N THR A 48 20.36 5.99 4.58
CA THR A 48 21.29 6.26 5.68
C THR A 48 21.51 5.04 6.58
N CYS A 49 20.60 4.06 6.61
CA CYS A 49 20.79 2.81 7.37
C CYS A 49 21.95 1.95 6.82
N GLN A 50 22.28 2.10 5.53
CA GLN A 50 23.46 1.46 4.93
C GLN A 50 24.77 1.99 5.52
N VAL A 51 24.79 3.25 5.97
CA VAL A 51 25.95 3.86 6.63
C VAL A 51 25.91 3.58 8.13
N SER A 52 24.80 3.92 8.79
CA SER A 52 24.64 3.79 10.23
C SER A 52 23.23 3.33 10.58
N PHE A 53 23.13 2.17 11.24
CA PHE A 53 21.84 1.60 11.66
C PHE A 53 21.44 2.18 13.02
N THR A 54 20.59 3.21 12.99
CA THR A 54 20.16 4.02 14.15
C THR A 54 18.73 4.52 13.95
N SER A 55 18.03 4.89 15.02
CA SER A 55 16.73 5.56 14.91
C SER A 55 16.78 6.77 13.94
N GLY A 56 15.74 6.92 13.12
CA GLY A 56 15.64 7.95 12.10
C GLY A 56 16.40 7.66 10.81
N CYS A 57 17.17 6.56 10.73
CA CYS A 57 17.81 6.17 9.48
C CYS A 57 16.77 5.68 8.45
N THR A 58 17.06 5.87 7.17
CA THR A 58 16.22 5.43 6.04
C THR A 58 16.87 4.26 5.31
N SER A 59 16.05 3.28 4.92
CA SER A 59 16.43 2.20 4.00
C SER A 59 15.59 2.32 2.75
N VAL A 60 16.26 2.46 1.60
CA VAL A 60 15.61 2.73 0.32
C VAL A 60 16.08 1.71 -0.71
N SER A 61 15.13 1.12 -1.44
CA SER A 61 15.41 0.32 -2.61
C SER A 61 14.44 0.62 -3.74
N ILE A 62 15.01 0.77 -4.93
CA ILE A 62 14.27 0.95 -6.17
C ILE A 62 14.80 -0.12 -7.13
N GLY A 63 13.91 -0.90 -7.71
CA GLY A 63 14.34 -2.04 -8.50
C GLY A 63 13.29 -2.61 -9.44
N SER A 64 13.64 -3.72 -10.07
CA SER A 64 12.72 -4.49 -10.90
C SER A 64 11.76 -5.28 -10.03
N ALA A 65 10.54 -5.45 -10.51
CA ALA A 65 9.49 -6.21 -9.86
C ALA A 65 8.84 -7.20 -10.83
N GLN A 66 8.41 -8.34 -10.30
CA GLN A 66 7.54 -9.28 -11.00
C GLN A 66 6.40 -9.68 -10.06
N GLY A 67 5.16 -9.66 -10.55
CA GLY A 67 4.01 -10.04 -9.72
C GLY A 67 2.83 -10.62 -10.50
N THR A 68 1.98 -11.38 -9.81
CA THR A 68 0.87 -12.14 -10.40
C THR A 68 -0.11 -11.26 -11.18
N HIS A 69 -0.35 -10.04 -10.69
CA HIS A 69 -1.25 -9.07 -11.33
C HIS A 69 -0.51 -7.87 -11.92
N ILE A 70 0.77 -7.69 -11.60
CA ILE A 70 1.60 -6.60 -12.14
C ILE A 70 2.25 -7.00 -13.48
N GLY A 71 2.56 -8.28 -13.69
CA GLY A 71 3.49 -8.70 -14.73
C GLY A 71 4.90 -8.25 -14.36
N SER A 72 5.71 -7.86 -15.36
CA SER A 72 6.97 -7.15 -15.14
C SER A 72 6.72 -5.68 -14.79
N GLY A 73 7.52 -5.14 -13.90
CA GLY A 73 7.38 -3.76 -13.45
C GLY A 73 8.58 -3.29 -12.63
N THR A 74 8.35 -2.26 -11.83
CA THR A 74 9.31 -1.73 -10.86
C THR A 74 8.67 -1.61 -9.49
N TYR A 75 9.51 -1.49 -8.46
CA TYR A 75 9.06 -1.15 -7.12
C TYR A 75 9.93 -0.03 -6.54
N THR A 76 9.34 0.69 -5.60
CA THR A 76 10.03 1.58 -4.66
C THR A 76 9.63 1.17 -3.25
N LEU A 77 10.62 0.85 -2.43
CA LEU A 77 10.50 0.68 -0.99
C LEU A 77 11.38 1.71 -0.28
N SER A 78 10.82 2.43 0.67
CA SER A 78 11.43 3.41 1.54
C SER A 78 10.81 3.22 2.92
N VAL A 79 11.66 2.89 3.90
CA VAL A 79 11.26 2.78 5.31
C VAL A 79 12.18 3.61 6.18
N THR A 80 11.60 4.25 7.18
CA THR A 80 12.31 5.04 8.19
C THR A 80 12.20 4.32 9.52
N THR A 81 13.35 4.16 10.19
CA THR A 81 13.40 3.58 11.53
C THR A 81 12.96 4.59 12.58
N GLY A 82 12.29 4.13 13.62
CA GLY A 82 11.99 4.85 14.84
C GLY A 82 12.82 4.32 16.01
N SER A 83 12.39 4.66 17.22
CA SER A 83 12.94 4.19 18.49
C SER A 83 11.93 3.24 19.15
N ASP A 84 12.40 2.15 19.77
CA ASP A 84 11.51 1.19 20.46
C ASP A 84 11.48 1.32 21.98
N ASN A 85 12.42 2.00 22.64
CA ASN A 85 12.44 2.05 24.11
C ASN A 85 12.93 3.35 24.77
N GLY A 86 13.07 4.45 24.04
CA GLY A 86 13.25 5.78 24.63
C GLY A 86 12.74 6.85 23.69
N GLY A 87 12.19 7.95 24.23
CA GLY A 87 11.84 9.11 23.42
C GLY A 87 13.01 9.56 22.53
N ALA A 88 12.77 10.50 21.62
CA ALA A 88 13.69 10.93 20.55
C ALA A 88 15.14 11.30 20.98
N THR A 89 15.46 11.29 22.27
CA THR A 89 16.73 11.67 22.88
C THR A 89 17.60 10.49 23.38
N ASP A 90 17.17 9.23 23.33
CA ASP A 90 18.01 8.09 23.75
C ASP A 90 18.40 7.17 22.57
N PRO A 91 19.55 7.43 21.90
CA PRO A 91 20.00 6.67 20.74
C PRO A 91 20.56 5.28 21.08
N ASN A 92 20.69 4.93 22.37
CA ASN A 92 21.28 3.68 22.83
C ASN A 92 20.24 2.66 23.30
N ASN A 93 18.97 3.04 23.38
CA ASN A 93 17.91 2.15 23.82
C ASN A 93 17.15 1.59 22.62
N HIS A 94 17.67 0.48 22.11
CA HIS A 94 17.08 -0.29 21.02
C HIS A 94 16.88 -1.75 21.46
N ALA A 95 15.83 -2.39 20.98
CA ALA A 95 15.69 -3.83 21.06
C ALA A 95 16.86 -4.48 20.33
N THR A 96 17.31 -5.61 20.86
CA THR A 96 18.39 -6.38 20.27
C THR A 96 17.91 -7.80 19.98
N ASN A 97 18.35 -8.35 18.86
CA ASN A 97 18.20 -9.76 18.57
C ASN A 97 19.12 -10.59 19.50
N ALA A 98 18.98 -11.92 19.49
CA ALA A 98 19.79 -12.81 20.33
C ALA A 98 21.31 -12.75 20.03
N SER A 99 21.69 -12.21 18.88
CA SER A 99 23.08 -12.01 18.43
C SER A 99 23.61 -10.60 18.75
N GLY A 100 22.82 -9.75 19.40
CA GLY A 100 23.18 -8.38 19.78
C GLY A 100 23.02 -7.33 18.66
N GLY A 101 22.45 -7.68 17.50
CA GLY A 101 22.10 -6.73 16.45
C GLY A 101 20.86 -5.93 16.79
N LYS A 102 20.78 -4.69 16.29
CA LYS A 102 19.67 -3.79 16.58
C LYS A 102 18.41 -4.17 15.82
N CYS A 103 17.27 -4.03 16.47
CA CYS A 103 15.95 -4.07 15.88
C CYS A 103 15.27 -2.74 16.14
N LEU A 104 14.75 -2.09 15.10
CA LEU A 104 14.09 -0.80 15.21
C LEU A 104 12.70 -0.88 14.54
N PRO A 105 11.65 -0.30 15.14
CA PRO A 105 10.36 -0.21 14.51
C PRO A 105 10.52 0.66 13.27
N ALA A 106 9.86 0.33 12.16
CA ALA A 106 10.03 1.06 10.93
C ALA A 106 8.71 1.14 10.15
N ASN A 107 8.45 2.31 9.61
CA ASN A 107 7.31 2.54 8.73
C ASN A 107 7.77 3.17 7.42
N GLY A 108 6.99 2.90 6.38
CA GLY A 108 7.12 3.53 5.09
C GLY A 108 5.76 4.07 4.69
N ASP A 109 5.60 5.38 4.80
CA ASP A 109 4.47 6.14 4.29
C ASP A 109 4.91 7.00 3.10
N ASN A 110 4.03 7.87 2.60
CA ASN A 110 4.41 8.90 1.64
C ASN A 110 5.35 9.91 2.32
N ASN A 111 6.61 9.52 2.50
CA ASN A 111 7.65 10.30 3.14
C ASN A 111 8.37 11.19 2.11
N THR A 112 9.33 11.97 2.58
CA THR A 112 10.14 12.89 1.75
C THR A 112 10.91 12.22 0.62
N LEU A 113 11.02 10.88 0.62
CA LEU A 113 11.71 10.09 -0.41
C LEU A 113 10.73 9.55 -1.47
N GLY A 114 9.45 9.88 -1.35
CA GLY A 114 8.38 9.47 -2.26
C GLY A 114 7.57 8.30 -1.73
N PRO A 115 6.44 7.99 -2.38
CA PRO A 115 5.56 6.92 -1.94
C PRO A 115 6.17 5.56 -2.20
N ASN A 116 5.96 4.64 -1.26
CA ASN A 116 6.12 3.22 -1.52
C ASN A 116 5.11 2.78 -2.58
N ASN A 117 5.63 2.21 -3.65
CA ASN A 117 4.79 1.86 -4.79
C ASN A 117 5.33 0.67 -5.58
N ILE A 118 4.42 0.03 -6.31
CA ILE A 118 4.72 -0.96 -7.33
C ILE A 118 4.09 -0.46 -8.63
N SER A 119 4.89 -0.38 -9.69
CA SER A 119 4.49 0.12 -11.00
C SER A 119 4.54 -1.01 -12.03
N ALA A 120 3.45 -1.21 -12.77
CA ALA A 120 3.41 -2.15 -13.88
C ALA A 120 4.02 -1.55 -15.15
N ALA A 121 4.35 -2.41 -16.13
CA ALA A 121 4.89 -1.99 -17.42
C ALA A 121 3.96 -1.05 -18.22
N ASP A 122 2.65 -1.08 -17.96
CA ASP A 122 1.66 -0.19 -18.57
C ASP A 122 1.58 1.19 -17.88
N GLY A 123 2.40 1.43 -16.85
CA GLY A 123 2.40 2.67 -16.06
C GLY A 123 1.35 2.72 -14.95
N SER A 124 0.50 1.71 -14.81
CA SER A 124 -0.44 1.63 -13.68
C SER A 124 0.32 1.36 -12.38
N THR A 125 -0.07 2.03 -11.30
CA THR A 125 0.65 1.96 -10.02
C THR A 125 -0.25 1.52 -8.87
N ILE A 126 0.35 0.86 -7.88
CA ILE A 126 -0.21 0.69 -6.54
C ILE A 126 0.68 1.43 -5.56
N ASN A 127 0.06 2.25 -4.72
CA ASN A 127 0.71 2.87 -3.57
C ASN A 127 0.31 2.13 -2.30
N PHE A 128 1.25 2.01 -1.36
CA PHE A 128 0.99 1.36 -0.08
C PHE A 128 1.71 2.04 1.06
N ASN A 129 1.17 1.89 2.27
CA ASN A 129 1.91 2.18 3.49
C ASN A 129 2.33 0.86 4.14
N THR A 130 3.47 0.84 4.81
CA THR A 130 3.99 -0.35 5.51
C THR A 130 4.43 -0.01 6.92
N VAL A 131 4.26 -0.93 7.86
CA VAL A 131 4.74 -0.85 9.25
C VAL A 131 5.27 -2.20 9.68
N GLY A 132 6.39 -2.21 10.39
CA GLY A 132 7.07 -3.42 10.79
C GLY A 132 8.33 -3.14 11.59
N TRP A 133 9.27 -4.07 11.53
CA TRP A 133 10.57 -3.99 12.18
C TRP A 133 11.67 -4.09 11.14
N LEU A 134 12.69 -3.27 11.30
CA LEU A 134 13.96 -3.37 10.60
C LEU A 134 15.00 -3.89 11.58
N CYS A 135 15.55 -5.07 11.32
CA CYS A 135 16.44 -5.77 12.24
C CYS A 135 17.73 -6.18 11.55
N GLU A 136 18.87 -5.90 12.16
CA GLU A 136 20.13 -6.55 11.82
C GLU A 136 19.98 -8.07 11.98
N GLU A 137 20.52 -8.86 11.04
CA GLU A 137 20.41 -10.32 11.06
C GLU A 137 21.41 -10.98 12.03
N GLY A 138 22.54 -10.31 12.28
CA GLY A 138 23.62 -10.76 13.15
C GLY A 138 23.89 -9.72 14.23
N GLY A 139 25.16 -9.36 14.40
CA GLY A 139 25.59 -8.26 15.25
C GLY A 139 25.58 -6.91 14.54
N SER A 140 26.01 -5.86 15.23
CA SER A 140 26.03 -4.50 14.67
C SER A 140 26.85 -4.40 13.39
N GLY A 141 26.27 -3.78 12.37
CA GLY A 141 26.85 -3.61 11.04
C GLY A 141 26.54 -4.73 10.05
N SER A 142 25.82 -5.78 10.46
CA SER A 142 25.40 -6.85 9.56
C SER A 142 24.38 -6.38 8.52
N PRO A 143 24.09 -7.19 7.48
CA PRO A 143 22.86 -7.07 6.71
C PRO A 143 21.64 -7.02 7.63
N TYR A 144 20.54 -6.47 7.12
CA TYR A 144 19.34 -6.26 7.91
C TYR A 144 18.07 -6.55 7.12
N HIS A 145 17.01 -6.86 7.85
CA HIS A 145 15.76 -7.42 7.34
C HIS A 145 14.62 -6.52 7.78
N TYR A 146 13.79 -6.11 6.82
CA TYR A 146 12.48 -5.55 7.10
C TYR A 146 11.47 -6.69 7.15
N ASN A 147 10.67 -6.73 8.22
CA ASN A 147 9.53 -7.62 8.34
C ASN A 147 8.33 -6.82 8.84
N GLY A 148 7.32 -6.67 8.00
CA GLY A 148 6.17 -5.83 8.30
C GLY A 148 4.90 -6.26 7.58
N THR A 149 3.88 -5.45 7.80
CA THR A 149 2.61 -5.51 7.08
C THR A 149 2.42 -4.25 6.26
N TYR A 150 1.72 -4.39 5.14
CA TYR A 150 1.38 -3.27 4.29
C TYR A 150 -0.12 -3.19 4.05
N ARG A 151 -0.57 -1.98 3.72
CA ARG A 151 -1.94 -1.71 3.26
C ARG A 151 -1.88 -0.87 2.00
N ILE A 152 -2.64 -1.26 0.99
CA ILE A 152 -2.82 -0.46 -0.23
C ILE A 152 -3.56 0.84 0.14
N THR A 153 -2.99 1.96 -0.26
CA THR A 153 -3.51 3.31 0.02
C THR A 153 -4.09 3.99 -1.21
N GLY A 154 -3.83 3.44 -2.40
CA GLY A 154 -4.44 3.87 -3.65
C GLY A 154 -3.70 3.28 -4.84
N GLY A 155 -4.12 3.70 -6.04
CA GLY A 155 -3.45 3.31 -7.27
C GLY A 155 -3.90 4.15 -8.45
N THR A 156 -3.38 3.80 -9.62
CA THR A 156 -3.69 4.46 -10.90
C THR A 156 -3.98 3.42 -11.98
N GLY A 157 -4.56 3.87 -13.10
CA GLY A 157 -4.88 2.98 -14.22
C GLY A 157 -5.77 1.83 -13.78
N ARG A 158 -5.34 0.59 -14.09
CA ARG A 158 -6.08 -0.63 -13.72
C ARG A 158 -6.11 -0.93 -12.22
N PHE A 159 -5.36 -0.19 -11.40
CA PHE A 159 -5.35 -0.29 -9.95
C PHE A 159 -6.02 0.91 -9.25
N SER A 160 -6.76 1.74 -9.97
CA SER A 160 -7.38 2.96 -9.42
C SER A 160 -8.36 2.72 -8.26
N SER A 161 -9.05 1.58 -8.24
CA SER A 161 -9.95 1.16 -7.15
C SER A 161 -9.32 0.12 -6.22
N ALA A 162 -8.03 -0.20 -6.38
CA ALA A 162 -7.40 -1.28 -5.65
C ALA A 162 -7.39 -1.03 -4.13
N ALA A 163 -7.85 -2.03 -3.38
CA ALA A 163 -7.76 -2.08 -1.93
C ALA A 163 -7.22 -3.44 -1.51
N GLY A 164 -6.52 -3.50 -0.38
CA GLY A 164 -5.89 -4.73 0.07
C GLY A 164 -4.72 -4.50 1.00
N GLY A 165 -3.97 -5.56 1.24
CA GLY A 165 -2.85 -5.56 2.17
C GLY A 165 -2.33 -6.97 2.42
N GLY A 166 -1.32 -7.05 3.28
CA GLY A 166 -0.67 -8.31 3.60
C GLY A 166 0.66 -8.09 4.30
N SER A 167 1.59 -9.02 4.06
CA SER A 167 2.95 -8.99 4.57
C SER A 167 3.93 -8.42 3.54
N LEU A 168 4.95 -7.74 4.05
CA LEU A 168 6.08 -7.24 3.27
C LEU A 168 7.36 -7.60 4.00
N THR A 169 8.23 -8.33 3.32
CA THR A 169 9.57 -8.63 3.80
C THR A 169 10.61 -8.13 2.81
N ALA A 170 11.71 -7.57 3.31
CA ALA A 170 12.83 -7.20 2.47
C ALA A 170 14.15 -7.48 3.19
N THR A 171 15.13 -8.05 2.49
CA THR A 171 16.50 -8.23 3.02
C THR A 171 17.41 -7.24 2.32
N PHE A 172 18.19 -6.49 3.09
CA PHE A 172 19.13 -5.49 2.62
C PHE A 172 20.55 -5.97 2.93
N GLU A 173 21.30 -6.29 1.88
CA GLU A 173 22.72 -6.57 1.99
C GLU A 173 23.49 -5.31 2.40
N LYS A 174 24.64 -5.51 3.05
CA LYS A 174 25.54 -4.45 3.49
C LYS A 174 27.00 -4.91 3.32
N GLY A 175 27.85 -4.00 2.85
CA GLY A 175 29.30 -4.22 2.76
C GLY A 175 29.80 -4.89 1.47
N GLY A 176 28.94 -5.06 0.47
CA GLY A 176 29.33 -5.56 -0.86
C GLY A 176 29.76 -4.45 -1.82
N LEU A 177 30.36 -4.83 -2.96
CA LEU A 177 30.61 -3.90 -4.09
C LEU A 177 29.29 -3.33 -4.65
N THR A 178 28.20 -4.11 -4.56
CA THR A 178 26.82 -3.68 -4.71
C THR A 178 26.04 -4.16 -3.50
N ASN A 179 25.34 -3.25 -2.81
CA ASN A 179 24.39 -3.62 -1.77
C ASN A 179 23.05 -3.86 -2.47
N ASN A 180 22.47 -5.06 -2.36
CA ASN A 180 21.18 -5.37 -2.98
C ASN A 180 20.07 -5.54 -1.95
N THR A 181 18.84 -5.41 -2.43
CA THR A 181 17.60 -5.67 -1.70
C THR A 181 16.84 -6.77 -2.41
N TYR A 182 16.37 -7.76 -1.65
CA TYR A 182 15.43 -8.78 -2.09
C TYR A 182 14.11 -8.52 -1.38
N LEU A 183 13.06 -8.22 -2.16
CA LEU A 183 11.76 -7.86 -1.64
C LEU A 183 10.73 -8.94 -1.97
N LYS A 184 9.87 -9.25 -1.01
CA LYS A 184 8.67 -10.05 -1.21
C LYS A 184 7.48 -9.34 -0.57
N VAL A 185 6.44 -9.14 -1.38
CA VAL A 185 5.11 -8.69 -0.95
C VAL A 185 4.17 -9.86 -1.17
N ASP A 186 3.42 -10.21 -0.14
CA ASP A 186 2.50 -11.36 -0.13
C ASP A 186 1.23 -10.96 0.62
N GLY A 187 0.08 -11.05 -0.04
CA GLY A 187 -1.17 -10.55 0.51
C GLY A 187 -2.35 -10.78 -0.41
N THR A 188 -3.34 -9.91 -0.28
CA THR A 188 -4.58 -9.96 -1.05
C THR A 188 -4.97 -8.62 -1.61
N ILE A 189 -5.62 -8.61 -2.76
CA ILE A 189 -6.11 -7.41 -3.46
C ILE A 189 -7.56 -7.58 -3.90
N ASN A 190 -8.32 -6.48 -3.87
CA ASN A 190 -9.67 -6.36 -4.42
C ASN A 190 -9.76 -5.08 -5.27
N PHE A 191 -10.68 -5.06 -6.23
CA PHE A 191 -10.91 -3.95 -7.17
C PHE A 191 -12.36 -3.47 -7.12
#